data_AF-A0A327WJD3-F1
#
_entry.id   AF-A0A327WJD3-F1
#
_cell.length_a   1.000
_cell.length_b   1.000
_cell.length_c   1.000
_cell.angle_alpha   90.00
_cell.angle_beta   90.00
_cell.angle_gamma   90.00
#
_symmetry.space_group_name_H-M   'P 1'
#
loop_
_entity.id
_entity.type
_entity.pdbx_description
1 polymer ?
#
loop_
_entity_poly.entity_id
_entity_poly.type
_entity_poly.pdbx_seq_one_letter_code
_entity_poly.pdbx_strand_id
1 'polypeptide(L)'
;MVDLDRLSIIQQAEEGDSSVCFKLNYFFSKGAEGFPSNYKMATYYIDKLKNSSDYKIPLIRFMTLCQEGDCERAFSNYDKAIIAYTAALDTMVSHLSFKEWDFKFLQQLSELSWMNNCS
;
A
#
# COMPACT_ATOMS: atom_id res chain seq x y z
N MET A 1 17.19 15.95 18.01
CA MET A 1 17.06 17.04 17.02
C MET A 1 15.98 16.60 16.06
N VAL A 2 14.85 17.30 16.02
CA VAL A 2 13.79 16.98 15.05
C VAL A 2 14.31 17.40 13.68
N ASP A 3 14.27 16.47 12.72
CA ASP A 3 14.77 16.66 11.37
C ASP A 3 13.78 17.60 10.64
N LEU A 4 14.07 18.91 10.63
CA LEU A 4 13.20 19.95 10.06
C LEU A 4 12.84 19.65 8.59
N ASP A 5 13.73 18.96 7.88
CA ASP A 5 13.53 18.52 6.51
C ASP A 5 12.41 17.47 6.40
N ARG A 6 12.30 16.54 7.35
CA ARG A 6 11.20 15.55 7.36
C ARG A 6 9.84 16.20 7.63
N LEU A 7 9.79 17.17 8.55
CA LEU A 7 8.56 17.89 8.83
C LEU A 7 8.11 18.70 7.61
N SER A 8 9.04 19.33 6.90
CA SER A 8 8.73 20.05 5.67
C SER A 8 8.18 19.12 4.59
N ILE A 9 8.78 17.94 4.41
CA ILE A 9 8.30 16.93 3.44
C ILE A 9 6.88 16.46 3.80
N ILE A 10 6.63 16.13 5.08
CA ILE A 10 5.28 15.73 5.53
C ILE A 10 4.30 16.87 5.24
N GLN A 11 4.65 18.11 5.59
CA GLN A 11 3.77 19.26 5.37
C GLN A 11 3.42 19.46 3.88
N GLN A 12 4.39 19.37 2.97
CA GLN A 12 4.15 19.49 1.53
C GLN A 12 3.20 18.40 1.01
N ALA A 13 3.36 17.15 1.47
CA ALA A 13 2.40 16.09 1.17
C ALA A 13 1.03 16.34 1.81
N GLU A 14 1.00 16.95 3.00
CA GLU A 14 -0.25 17.34 3.63
C GLU A 14 -1.03 18.38 2.83
N GLU A 15 -0.31 19.34 2.25
CA GLU A 15 -0.83 20.37 1.33
C GLU A 15 -1.21 19.83 -0.06
N GLY A 16 -0.96 18.55 -0.33
CA GLY A 16 -1.39 17.87 -1.55
C GLY A 16 -0.37 17.82 -2.67
N ASP A 17 0.91 18.08 -2.38
CA ASP A 17 1.98 17.88 -3.37
C ASP A 17 2.06 16.40 -3.76
N SER A 18 1.69 16.13 -5.01
CA SER A 18 1.63 14.77 -5.54
C SER A 18 3.01 14.10 -5.61
N SER A 19 4.06 14.86 -5.94
CA SER A 19 5.42 14.34 -5.99
C SER A 19 5.88 13.91 -4.60
N VAL A 20 5.54 14.69 -3.59
CA VAL A 20 5.93 14.39 -2.21
C VAL A 20 5.12 13.23 -1.63
N CYS A 21 3.84 13.11 -1.99
CA CYS A 21 3.03 11.94 -1.64
C CYS A 21 3.65 10.63 -2.19
N PHE A 22 4.12 10.61 -3.44
CA PHE A 22 4.85 9.47 -3.99
C PHE A 22 6.12 9.15 -3.21
N LYS A 23 6.91 10.17 -2.86
CA LYS A 23 8.14 9.99 -2.07
C LYS A 23 7.82 9.40 -0.70
N LEU A 24 6.81 9.91 0.00
CA LEU A 24 6.42 9.40 1.30
C LEU A 24 5.87 7.97 1.20
N ASN A 25 5.07 7.65 0.19
CA ASN A 25 4.66 6.27 -0.08
C ASN A 25 5.90 5.34 -0.20
N TYR A 26 6.91 5.76 -0.98
CA TYR A 26 8.15 5.00 -1.13
C TYR A 26 8.94 4.88 0.19
N PHE A 27 9.16 5.99 0.90
CA PHE A 27 9.93 6.01 2.15
C PHE A 27 9.30 5.13 3.22
N PHE A 28 7.98 5.21 3.38
CA PHE A 28 7.26 4.35 4.32
C PHE A 28 7.15 2.90 3.84
N SER A 29 7.14 2.62 2.53
CA SER A 29 7.18 1.24 2.05
C SER A 29 8.54 0.59 2.29
N LYS A 30 9.63 1.34 2.11
CA LYS A 30 11.00 0.80 2.18
C LYS A 30 11.71 1.01 3.51
N GLY A 31 11.18 1.85 4.39
CA GLY A 31 11.88 2.27 5.59
C GLY A 31 13.13 3.10 5.28
N ALA A 32 13.00 4.13 4.44
CA ALA A 32 14.12 4.93 3.90
C ALA A 32 14.10 6.40 4.38
N GLU A 33 15.22 7.12 4.20
CA GLU A 33 15.37 8.55 4.57
C GLU A 33 15.01 8.86 6.03
N GLY A 34 15.19 7.86 6.91
CA GLY A 34 14.85 7.91 8.33
C GLY A 34 13.36 7.89 8.65
N PHE A 35 12.52 7.50 7.68
CA PHE A 35 11.16 7.04 7.94
C PHE A 35 11.21 5.52 8.16
N PRO A 36 10.68 4.98 9.27
CA PRO A 36 10.58 3.54 9.45
C PRO A 36 9.55 2.94 8.48
N SER A 37 9.71 1.66 8.12
CA SER A 37 8.71 0.99 7.28
C SER A 37 7.35 0.99 7.98
N ASN A 38 6.34 1.47 7.27
CA ASN A 38 4.97 1.60 7.77
C ASN A 38 4.00 1.62 6.57
N TYR A 39 3.51 0.45 6.18
CA TYR A 39 2.64 0.33 5.02
C TYR A 39 1.31 1.08 5.18
N LYS A 40 0.81 1.32 6.40
CA LYS A 40 -0.38 2.15 6.60
C LYS A 40 -0.15 3.60 6.20
N MET A 41 1.00 4.16 6.57
CA MET A 41 1.39 5.50 6.14
C MET A 41 1.68 5.53 4.63
N ALA A 42 2.25 4.44 4.07
CA ALA A 42 2.44 4.34 2.64
C ALA A 42 1.10 4.34 1.87
N THR A 43 0.13 3.54 2.33
CA THR A 43 -1.23 3.46 1.79
C THR A 43 -1.95 4.82 1.94
N TYR A 44 -1.78 5.49 3.08
CA TYR A 44 -2.35 6.82 3.30
C TYR A 44 -1.90 7.83 2.24
N TYR A 45 -0.59 7.95 1.99
CA TYR A 45 -0.08 8.94 1.03
C TYR A 45 -0.41 8.60 -0.43
N ILE A 46 -0.53 7.33 -0.80
CA ILE A 46 -0.99 6.96 -2.15
C ILE A 46 -2.50 7.21 -2.30
N ASP A 47 -3.30 7.02 -1.25
CA ASP A 47 -4.74 7.29 -1.26
C ASP A 47 -5.07 8.78 -1.45
N LYS A 48 -4.19 9.68 -1.00
CA LYS A 48 -4.31 11.13 -1.30
C LYS A 48 -4.29 11.42 -2.80
N LEU A 49 -3.68 10.53 -3.59
CA LEU A 49 -3.52 10.68 -5.04
C LEU A 49 -4.59 9.95 -5.85
N LYS A 50 -5.60 9.34 -5.21
CA LYS A 50 -6.62 8.53 -5.92
C LYS A 50 -7.42 9.26 -7.00
N ASN A 51 -7.52 10.59 -6.90
CA ASN A 51 -8.20 11.45 -7.88
C ASN A 51 -7.24 12.06 -8.91
N SER A 52 -5.95 11.72 -8.85
CA SER A 52 -4.96 12.12 -9.83
C SER A 52 -5.25 11.44 -11.17
N SER A 53 -4.89 12.10 -12.28
CA SER A 53 -4.93 11.50 -13.62
C SER A 53 -3.76 10.55 -13.89
N ASP A 54 -2.83 10.38 -12.94
CA ASP A 54 -1.70 9.47 -13.10
C ASP A 54 -2.14 8.00 -13.05
N TYR A 55 -2.04 7.32 -14.18
CA TYR A 55 -2.44 5.93 -14.36
C TYR A 55 -1.63 4.94 -13.51
N LYS A 56 -0.49 5.35 -12.95
CA LYS A 56 0.34 4.49 -12.09
C LYS A 56 -0.19 4.39 -10.66
N ILE A 57 -1.07 5.30 -10.24
CA ILE A 57 -1.60 5.33 -8.86
C ILE A 57 -2.24 4.00 -8.46
N PRO A 58 -3.14 3.40 -9.26
CA PRO A 58 -3.76 2.15 -8.87
C PRO A 58 -2.76 1.00 -8.78
N LEU A 59 -1.73 0.97 -9.62
CA LEU A 59 -0.70 -0.06 -9.58
C LEU A 59 0.16 0.04 -8.32
N ILE A 60 0.59 1.25 -7.97
CA ILE A 60 1.37 1.50 -6.76
C ILE A 60 0.53 1.20 -5.52
N ARG A 61 -0.74 1.59 -5.53
CA ARG A 61 -1.68 1.29 -4.46
C ARG A 61 -1.87 -0.22 -4.27
N PHE A 62 -2.12 -0.95 -5.36
CA PHE A 62 -2.21 -2.42 -5.34
C PHE A 62 -0.97 -3.04 -4.71
N MET A 63 0.22 -2.68 -5.18
CA MET A 63 1.48 -3.21 -4.66
C MET A 63 1.70 -2.88 -3.17
N THR A 64 1.35 -1.66 -2.74
CA THR A 64 1.48 -1.22 -1.34
C THR A 64 0.55 -2.03 -0.44
N LEU A 65 -0.70 -2.25 -0.86
CA LEU A 65 -1.68 -3.03 -0.10
C LEU A 65 -1.31 -4.52 -0.02
N CYS A 66 -0.74 -5.10 -1.07
CA CYS A 66 -0.19 -6.46 -1.01
C CYS A 66 0.92 -6.57 0.04
N GLN A 67 1.84 -5.59 0.08
CA GLN A 67 2.92 -5.55 1.05
C GLN A 67 2.41 -5.32 2.48
N GLU A 68 1.36 -4.50 2.65
CA GLU A 68 0.67 -4.34 3.93
C GLU A 68 0.07 -5.66 4.41
N GLY A 69 -0.63 -6.38 3.52
CA GLY A 69 -1.21 -7.68 3.82
C GLY A 69 -0.16 -8.73 4.19
N ASP A 70 0.95 -8.78 3.43
CA ASP A 70 2.08 -9.68 3.72
C ASP A 70 2.71 -9.39 5.09
N CYS A 71 2.86 -8.10 5.43
CA CYS A 71 3.40 -7.66 6.70
C CYS A 71 2.49 -8.07 7.86
N GLU A 72 1.19 -7.76 7.78
CA GLU A 72 0.22 -8.12 8.83
C GLU A 72 0.10 -9.64 8.97
N ARG A 73 0.15 -10.40 7.86
CA ARG A 73 0.18 -11.86 7.87
C ARG A 73 1.43 -12.41 8.58
N ALA A 74 2.61 -11.83 8.31
CA ALA A 74 3.85 -12.24 8.97
C ALA A 74 3.79 -12.04 10.49
N PHE A 75 3.03 -11.04 10.95
CA PHE A 75 2.75 -10.81 12.38
C PHE A 75 1.54 -11.59 12.92
N SER A 76 0.98 -12.53 12.15
CA SER A 76 -0.22 -13.30 12.50
C SER A 76 -1.48 -12.45 12.75
N ASN A 77 -1.52 -11.22 12.22
CA ASN A 77 -2.69 -10.35 12.26
C ASN A 77 -3.60 -10.63 11.06
N TYR A 78 -4.16 -11.85 11.00
CA TYR A 78 -4.88 -12.34 9.82
C TYR A 78 -6.06 -11.45 9.41
N ASP A 79 -6.83 -10.91 10.36
CA ASP A 79 -7.94 -10.00 10.04
C ASP A 79 -7.47 -8.76 9.27
N LYS A 80 -6.36 -8.16 9.70
CA LYS A 80 -5.78 -6.99 9.02
C LYS A 80 -5.18 -7.36 7.67
N ALA A 81 -4.55 -8.52 7.57
CA ALA A 81 -4.04 -9.04 6.31
C ALA A 81 -5.17 -9.22 5.29
N ILE A 82 -6.29 -9.83 5.70
CA ILE A 82 -7.49 -10.01 4.85
C ILE A 82 -8.04 -8.66 4.39
N ILE A 83 -8.12 -7.66 5.28
CA ILE A 83 -8.58 -6.31 4.91
C ILE A 83 -7.67 -5.71 3.83
N ALA A 84 -6.35 -5.74 4.04
CA ALA A 84 -5.39 -5.17 3.09
C ALA A 84 -5.44 -5.89 1.73
N TYR A 85 -5.47 -7.21 1.74
CA TYR A 85 -5.58 -8.02 0.54
C TYR A 85 -6.92 -7.83 -0.20
N THR A 86 -8.02 -7.67 0.53
CA THR A 86 -9.34 -7.39 -0.07
C THR A 86 -9.32 -6.04 -0.78
N ALA A 87 -8.72 -5.02 -0.15
CA ALA A 87 -8.54 -3.71 -0.78
C ALA A 87 -7.59 -3.76 -1.99
N ALA A 88 -6.55 -4.61 -1.95
CA ALA A 88 -5.66 -4.84 -3.09
C ALA A 88 -6.43 -5.47 -4.26
N LEU A 89 -7.20 -6.52 -4.00
CA LEU A 89 -8.03 -7.17 -5.01
C LEU A 89 -9.04 -6.21 -5.64
N ASP A 90 -9.73 -5.40 -4.84
CA ASP A 90 -10.64 -4.37 -5.32
C ASP A 90 -9.92 -3.36 -6.22
N THR A 91 -8.72 -2.91 -5.82
CA THR A 91 -7.90 -2.01 -6.65
C THR A 91 -7.56 -2.64 -8.01
N MET A 92 -7.15 -3.91 -8.01
CA MET A 92 -6.77 -4.62 -9.21
C MET A 92 -7.95 -4.82 -10.16
N VAL A 93 -9.10 -5.26 -9.64
CA VAL A 93 -10.29 -5.54 -10.45
C VAL A 93 -10.92 -4.25 -10.98
N SER A 94 -10.96 -3.19 -10.16
CA SER A 94 -11.66 -1.95 -10.49
C SER A 94 -10.83 -0.98 -11.34
N HIS A 95 -9.49 -1.04 -11.26
CA HIS A 95 -8.64 0.01 -11.83
C HIS A 95 -7.46 -0.49 -12.67
N LEU A 96 -7.03 -1.75 -12.54
CA LEU A 96 -5.91 -2.26 -13.33
C LEU A 96 -6.37 -2.97 -14.59
N SER A 97 -5.58 -2.84 -15.65
CA SER A 97 -5.80 -3.62 -16.86
C SER A 97 -5.43 -5.08 -16.62
N PHE A 98 -6.02 -5.98 -17.41
CA PHE A 98 -5.72 -7.42 -17.32
C PHE A 98 -4.22 -7.76 -17.47
N LYS A 99 -3.44 -6.91 -18.15
CA LYS A 99 -1.99 -7.08 -18.29
C LYS A 99 -1.21 -6.81 -17.00
N GLU A 100 -1.79 -6.04 -16.09
CA GLU A 100 -1.20 -5.66 -14.80
C GLU A 100 -1.67 -6.56 -13.67
N TRP A 101 -2.58 -7.50 -13.94
CA TRP A 101 -3.06 -8.44 -12.95
C TRP A 101 -1.96 -9.39 -12.51
N ASP A 102 -1.80 -9.51 -11.20
CA ASP A 102 -0.88 -10.47 -10.59
C ASP A 102 -1.62 -11.77 -10.27
N PHE A 103 -1.50 -12.77 -11.14
CA PHE A 103 -2.12 -14.07 -10.94
C PHE A 103 -1.51 -14.86 -9.77
N LYS A 104 -0.26 -14.56 -9.38
CA LYS A 104 0.34 -15.19 -8.19
C LYS A 104 -0.33 -14.68 -6.92
N PHE A 105 -0.63 -13.38 -6.88
CA PHE A 105 -1.41 -12.79 -5.79
C PHE A 105 -2.79 -13.47 -5.69
N LEU A 106 -3.50 -13.67 -6.79
CA LEU A 106 -4.79 -14.38 -6.79
C LEU A 106 -4.69 -15.80 -6.25
N GLN A 107 -3.61 -16.53 -6.59
CA GLN A 107 -3.37 -17.86 -6.05
C GLN A 107 -3.15 -17.81 -4.52
N GLN A 108 -2.34 -16.88 -4.03
CA GLN A 108 -2.09 -16.70 -2.60
C GLN A 108 -3.36 -16.40 -1.80
N LEU A 109 -4.26 -15.56 -2.35
CA LEU A 109 -5.56 -15.30 -1.72
C LEU A 109 -6.42 -16.55 -1.61
N SER A 110 -6.40 -17.39 -2.64
CA SER A 110 -7.15 -18.65 -2.59
C SER A 110 -6.64 -19.52 -1.43
N GLU A 111 -5.32 -19.69 -1.29
CA GLU A 111 -4.70 -20.48 -0.22
C GLU A 111 -5.05 -19.96 1.18
N LEU A 112 -5.08 -18.64 1.38
CA LEU A 112 -5.50 -18.02 2.64
C LEU A 112 -6.96 -18.31 2.98
N SER A 113 -7.86 -18.33 1.99
CA SER A 113 -9.27 -18.64 2.23
C SER A 113 -9.49 -20.08 2.72
N TRP A 114 -8.65 -21.03 2.28
CA TRP A 114 -8.71 -22.42 2.73
C TRP A 114 -8.22 -22.57 4.17
N MET A 115 -7.19 -21.82 4.58
CA MET A 115 -6.65 -21.88 5.94
C MET A 115 -7.64 -21.37 7.01
N ASN A 116 -8.44 -20.34 6.70
CA ASN A 116 -9.44 -19.80 7.63
C ASN A 116 -10.70 -20.66 7.78
N ASN A 117 -10.96 -21.59 6.86
CA ASN A 117 -12.11 -22.50 6.93
C ASN A 117 -11.80 -23.83 7.66
N CYS A 118 -10.57 -24.01 8.14
CA CYS A 118 -10.11 -25.20 8.85
C CYS A 118 -9.81 -24.98 10.34
N SER A 119 -10.13 -23.79 10.88
CA SER A 119 -9.98 -23.42 12.30
C SER A 119 -11.28 -23.55 13.07
#